data_AF-A0AAD8XLQ9-F1
#
_entry.id   AF-A0AAD8XLQ9-F1
#
_cell.length_a   1.000
_cell.length_b   1.000
_cell.length_c   1.000
_cell.angle_alpha   90.00
_cell.angle_beta   90.00
_cell.angle_gamma   90.00
#
_symmetry.space_group_name_H-M   'P 1'
#
loop_
_entity.id
_entity.type
_entity.pdbx_description
1 polymer ?
#
loop_
_entity_poly.entity_id
_entity_poly.type
_entity_poly.pdbx_seq_one_letter_code
_entity_poly.pdbx_strand_id
1 'polypeptide(L)'
;MRLLNVETRRLQEFFDEVPEYVILSHTWGSGEVTFQDLDRPDHTKKRGYIKIDGTCYLAARNGIKWVWVDTCCIDKTSSAELSEAINSMYRWYRDSQICYAYLEDFQQGDDPSSFDSQFSNSRWFTRGWTLQELLAPETVEFFDAVWKKLGTRSSLAPKIESITSIPTEFLKRNEDSPAIRSAKIAMRMSWAARRQTTRVEDIAYSLLGIFDVNIPLLYGEGERAFERLQIEIMKQGHDAVYRRFDTRTDKRERGEWGFDAAADRDDEAAFGRFDTNMGMDVRVQARAGQEPGQ
;
A
#
# COMPACT_ATOMS: atom_id res chain seq x y z
N MET A 1 13.02 -11.94 -1.63
CA MET A 1 12.43 -11.26 -0.45
C MET A 1 13.13 -11.75 0.82
N ARG A 2 13.34 -10.90 1.84
CA ARG A 2 13.83 -11.33 3.16
C ARG A 2 12.71 -11.34 4.20
N LEU A 3 12.78 -12.31 5.11
CA LEU A 3 11.86 -12.44 6.24
C LEU A 3 12.64 -12.55 7.54
N LEU A 4 12.07 -11.98 8.60
CA LEU A 4 12.59 -12.06 9.96
C LEU A 4 11.99 -13.26 10.68
N ASN A 5 12.85 -14.10 11.26
CA ASN A 5 12.41 -15.25 12.04
C ASN A 5 11.87 -14.81 13.43
N VAL A 6 10.68 -15.33 13.80
CA VAL A 6 9.99 -14.95 15.05
C VAL A 6 10.61 -15.50 16.32
N GLU A 7 11.61 -16.37 16.26
CA GLU A 7 12.31 -16.88 17.46
C GLU A 7 13.72 -16.30 17.54
N THR A 8 14.47 -16.41 16.46
CA THR A 8 15.89 -16.03 16.42
C THR A 8 16.13 -14.55 16.16
N ARG A 9 15.12 -13.81 15.68
CA ARG A 9 15.23 -12.41 15.23
C ARG A 9 16.30 -12.22 14.15
N ARG A 10 16.58 -13.26 13.37
CA ARG A 10 17.51 -13.21 12.23
C ARG A 10 16.76 -13.14 10.91
N LEU A 11 17.32 -12.39 9.98
CA LEU A 11 16.82 -12.34 8.60
C LEU A 11 17.25 -13.58 7.83
N GLN A 12 16.36 -14.06 6.97
CA GLN A 12 16.64 -15.07 5.97
C GLN A 12 16.08 -14.63 4.62
N GLU A 13 16.82 -14.90 3.55
CA GLU A 13 16.43 -14.58 2.17
C GLU A 13 15.74 -15.77 1.51
N PHE A 14 14.68 -15.47 0.75
CA PHE A 14 13.85 -16.42 0.01
C PHE A 14 13.63 -15.90 -1.42
N PHE A 15 13.79 -16.78 -2.41
CA PHE A 15 13.68 -16.44 -3.83
C PHE A 15 12.35 -16.95 -4.44
N ASP A 16 12.12 -18.27 -4.42
CA ASP A 16 10.94 -18.89 -5.04
C ASP A 16 9.97 -19.50 -4.03
N GLU A 17 10.48 -20.28 -3.06
CA GLU A 17 9.67 -20.93 -2.03
C GLU A 17 9.57 -20.04 -0.78
N VAL A 18 8.73 -19.01 -0.87
CA VAL A 18 8.46 -18.13 0.26
C VAL A 18 7.51 -18.85 1.25
N PRO A 19 7.92 -19.05 2.52
CA PRO A 19 7.08 -19.67 3.52
C PRO A 19 5.93 -18.74 3.92
N GLU A 20 4.91 -19.25 4.62
CA GLU A 20 3.89 -18.40 5.24
C GLU A 20 4.51 -17.35 6.17
N TYR A 21 4.02 -16.12 6.07
CA TYR A 21 4.49 -14.99 6.87
C TYR A 21 3.36 -14.02 7.22
N VAL A 22 3.59 -13.28 8.30
CA VAL A 22 2.83 -12.08 8.67
C VAL A 22 3.55 -10.86 8.11
N ILE A 23 2.81 -9.84 7.70
CA ILE A 23 3.38 -8.57 7.26
C ILE A 23 2.97 -7.43 8.21
N LEU A 24 3.91 -6.55 8.53
CA LEU A 24 3.63 -5.34 9.30
C LEU A 24 3.30 -4.17 8.38
N SER A 25 2.21 -3.49 8.69
CA SER A 25 1.83 -2.20 8.13
C SER A 25 1.89 -1.15 9.24
N HIS A 26 2.70 -0.11 9.07
CA HIS A 26 2.87 0.91 10.10
C HIS A 26 3.34 2.24 9.53
N THR A 27 3.09 3.33 10.26
CA THR A 27 3.73 4.61 9.96
C THR A 27 5.09 4.68 10.63
N TRP A 28 6.11 5.12 9.90
CA TRP A 28 7.45 5.31 10.46
C TRP A 28 7.45 6.45 11.47
N GLY A 29 8.08 6.19 12.62
CA GLY A 29 8.30 7.14 13.70
C GLY A 29 9.79 7.40 13.92
N SER A 30 10.13 7.95 15.09
CA SER A 30 11.52 8.12 15.48
C SER A 30 12.12 6.83 16.03
N GLY A 31 13.34 6.51 15.60
CA GLY A 31 14.08 5.35 16.09
C GLY A 31 13.54 4.02 15.58
N GLU A 32 13.15 3.95 14.30
CA GLU A 32 12.92 2.66 13.63
C GLU A 32 14.21 1.83 13.58
N VAL A 33 14.05 0.51 13.60
CA VAL A 33 15.15 -0.44 13.42
C VAL A 33 15.29 -0.71 11.94
N THR A 34 16.44 -0.37 11.36
CA THR A 34 16.73 -0.63 9.95
C THR A 34 17.39 -2.00 9.76
N PHE A 35 17.58 -2.40 8.49
CA PHE A 35 18.33 -3.60 8.15
C PHE A 35 19.72 -3.63 8.80
N GLN A 36 20.46 -2.51 8.72
CA GLN A 36 21.81 -2.36 9.28
C GLN A 36 21.83 -2.38 10.81
N ASP A 37 20.70 -2.09 11.45
CA ASP A 37 20.64 -2.07 12.91
C ASP A 37 20.53 -3.47 13.51
N LEU A 38 19.94 -4.44 12.80
CA LEU A 38 19.68 -5.77 13.36
C LEU A 38 20.95 -6.49 13.84
N ASP A 39 22.09 -6.23 13.19
CA ASP A 39 23.39 -6.78 13.60
C ASP A 39 24.01 -6.07 14.80
N ARG A 40 23.45 -4.93 15.23
CA ARG A 40 23.96 -4.14 16.35
C ARG A 40 23.38 -4.65 17.67
N PRO A 41 24.17 -4.73 18.75
CA PRO A 41 23.68 -5.20 20.06
C PRO A 41 22.60 -4.32 20.69
N ASP A 42 22.49 -3.05 20.28
CA ASP A 42 21.62 -2.04 20.87
C ASP A 42 20.30 -1.83 20.11
N HIS A 43 20.03 -2.57 19.03
CA HIS A 43 18.82 -2.39 18.22
C HIS A 43 17.52 -2.58 19.01
N THR A 44 17.53 -3.48 20.01
CA THR A 44 16.38 -3.74 20.89
C THR A 44 16.02 -2.56 21.78
N LYS A 45 16.94 -1.61 21.98
CA LYS A 45 16.71 -0.38 22.76
C LYS A 45 16.07 0.73 21.92
N LYS A 46 16.00 0.58 20.59
CA LYS A 46 15.38 1.56 19.71
C LYS A 46 13.86 1.55 19.92
N ARG A 47 13.26 2.74 19.90
CA ARG A 47 11.82 2.91 20.14
C ARG A 47 10.94 2.11 19.16
N GLY A 48 11.34 2.02 17.89
CA GLY A 48 10.61 1.26 16.88
C GLY A 48 10.68 -0.26 17.06
N TYR A 49 11.59 -0.78 17.90
CA TYR A 49 11.70 -2.22 18.13
C TYR A 49 10.42 -2.84 18.70
N ILE A 50 9.62 -2.08 19.46
CA ILE A 50 8.32 -2.54 19.96
C ILE A 50 7.36 -2.97 18.84
N LYS A 51 7.51 -2.37 17.65
CA LYS A 51 6.71 -2.74 16.48
C LYS A 51 7.12 -4.12 15.95
N ILE A 52 8.43 -4.35 15.87
CA ILE A 52 8.99 -5.65 15.44
C ILE A 52 8.63 -6.74 16.46
N ASP A 53 8.84 -6.47 17.74
CA ASP A 53 8.65 -7.48 18.78
C ASP A 53 7.18 -7.87 18.94
N GLY A 54 6.25 -6.91 18.92
CA GLY A 54 4.82 -7.21 18.96
C GLY A 54 4.33 -7.95 17.71
N THR A 55 4.86 -7.60 16.52
CA THR A 55 4.57 -8.35 15.28
C THR A 55 5.02 -9.80 15.42
N CYS A 56 6.24 -10.04 15.90
CA CYS A 56 6.77 -11.39 16.10
C CYS A 56 5.99 -12.16 17.16
N TYR A 57 5.62 -11.51 18.27
CA TYR A 57 4.81 -12.11 19.32
C TYR A 57 3.46 -12.58 18.81
N LEU A 58 2.74 -11.73 18.07
CA LEU A 58 1.44 -12.08 17.49
C LEU A 58 1.57 -13.14 16.38
N ALA A 59 2.61 -13.08 15.54
CA ALA A 59 2.88 -14.10 14.53
C ALA A 59 3.12 -15.47 15.18
N ALA A 60 3.95 -15.53 16.23
CA ALA A 60 4.21 -16.76 16.97
C ALA A 60 2.94 -17.36 17.61
N ARG A 61 2.04 -16.52 18.14
CA ARG A 61 0.73 -16.97 18.67
C ARG A 61 -0.18 -17.58 17.61
N ASN A 62 -0.05 -17.15 16.36
CA ASN A 62 -0.77 -17.70 15.22
C ASN A 62 -0.01 -18.87 14.55
N GLY A 63 1.10 -19.34 15.14
CA GLY A 63 1.90 -20.45 14.61
C GLY A 63 2.76 -20.10 13.39
N ILE A 64 2.87 -18.82 13.03
CA ILE A 64 3.61 -18.35 11.87
C ILE A 64 5.04 -17.99 12.28
N LYS A 65 6.03 -18.57 11.58
CA LYS A 65 7.45 -18.48 11.94
C LYS A 65 8.18 -17.26 11.37
N TRP A 66 7.55 -16.57 10.43
CA TRP A 66 8.19 -15.52 9.64
C TRP A 66 7.36 -14.25 9.65
N VAL A 67 8.05 -13.12 9.76
CA VAL A 67 7.44 -11.80 9.61
C VAL A 67 8.20 -10.98 8.59
N TRP A 68 7.47 -10.12 7.89
CA TRP A 68 8.05 -9.09 7.04
C TRP A 68 7.79 -7.72 7.64
N VAL A 69 8.84 -6.92 7.73
CA VAL A 69 8.80 -5.53 8.21
C VAL A 69 9.65 -4.70 7.27
N ASP A 70 9.05 -3.76 6.56
CA ASP A 70 9.71 -2.95 5.54
C ASP A 70 10.97 -2.24 6.04
N THR A 71 10.97 -1.75 7.29
CA THR A 71 12.09 -1.01 7.89
C THR A 71 13.36 -1.85 7.97
N CYS A 72 13.26 -3.14 8.31
CA CYS A 72 14.40 -4.02 8.53
C CYS A 72 14.57 -5.17 7.52
N CYS A 73 13.54 -5.55 6.76
CA CYS A 73 13.61 -6.63 5.76
C CYS A 73 14.08 -6.14 4.38
N ILE A 74 14.11 -4.84 4.15
CA ILE A 74 14.65 -4.23 2.92
C ILE A 74 15.92 -3.46 3.26
N ASP A 75 17.01 -3.78 2.57
CA ASP A 75 18.21 -2.96 2.54
C ASP A 75 17.99 -1.72 1.65
N LYS A 76 17.64 -0.60 2.29
CA LYS A 76 17.40 0.68 1.61
C LYS A 76 18.68 1.37 1.13
N THR A 77 19.86 0.83 1.45
CA THR A 77 21.14 1.35 0.92
C THR A 77 21.44 0.79 -0.47
N SER A 78 20.82 -0.35 -0.83
CA SER A 78 20.86 -0.93 -2.18
C SER A 78 19.71 -0.38 -3.01
N SER A 79 20.03 0.46 -4.00
CA SER A 79 19.02 1.02 -4.93
C SER A 79 18.34 -0.05 -5.78
N ALA A 80 19.07 -1.11 -6.14
CA ALA A 80 18.54 -2.25 -6.86
C ALA A 80 17.49 -3.00 -6.03
N GLU A 81 17.82 -3.31 -4.77
CA GLU A 81 16.91 -4.00 -3.87
C GLU A 81 15.69 -3.14 -3.52
N LEU A 82 15.88 -1.85 -3.24
CA LEU A 82 14.79 -0.93 -3.00
C LEU A 82 13.82 -0.87 -4.19
N SER A 83 14.36 -0.89 -5.41
CA SER A 83 13.54 -0.88 -6.63
C SER A 83 12.76 -2.17 -6.83
N GLU A 84 13.40 -3.33 -6.60
CA GLU A 84 12.73 -4.62 -6.62
C GLU A 84 11.63 -4.69 -5.56
N ALA A 85 11.92 -4.20 -4.34
CA ALA A 85 11.01 -4.20 -3.22
C ALA A 85 9.77 -3.36 -3.48
N ILE A 86 9.92 -2.13 -3.96
CA ILE A 86 8.78 -1.24 -4.27
C ILE A 86 7.88 -1.87 -5.35
N ASN A 87 8.45 -2.43 -6.41
CA ASN A 87 7.66 -3.09 -7.46
C ASN A 87 7.02 -4.41 -7.01
N SER A 88 7.51 -5.02 -5.93
CA SER A 88 7.01 -6.27 -5.38
C SER A 88 6.10 -6.09 -4.18
N MET A 89 6.07 -4.90 -3.56
CA MET A 89 5.46 -4.69 -2.25
C MET A 89 3.98 -5.03 -2.22
N TYR A 90 3.22 -4.62 -3.25
CA TYR A 90 1.81 -5.00 -3.35
C TYR A 90 1.61 -6.52 -3.33
N ARG A 91 2.45 -7.26 -4.06
CA ARG A 91 2.42 -8.72 -4.07
C ARG A 91 2.76 -9.29 -2.70
N TRP A 92 3.77 -8.74 -2.02
CA TRP A 92 4.14 -9.17 -0.67
C TRP A 92 3.04 -8.89 0.37
N TYR A 93 2.29 -7.80 0.25
CA TYR A 93 1.11 -7.59 1.10
C TYR A 93 -0.01 -8.58 0.75
N ARG A 94 -0.28 -8.78 -0.55
CA ARG A 94 -1.32 -9.71 -1.01
C ARG A 94 -1.09 -11.15 -0.58
N ASP A 95 0.16 -11.62 -0.67
CA ASP A 95 0.52 -13.03 -0.44
C ASP A 95 0.84 -13.31 1.04
N SER A 96 0.78 -12.28 1.90
CA SER A 96 0.89 -12.45 3.36
C SER A 96 -0.35 -13.13 3.94
N GLN A 97 -0.16 -13.92 5.00
CA GLN A 97 -1.28 -14.57 5.70
C GLN A 97 -2.12 -13.54 6.46
N ILE A 98 -1.44 -12.64 7.18
CA ILE A 98 -2.09 -11.58 7.95
C ILE A 98 -1.24 -10.32 7.86
N CYS A 99 -1.90 -9.19 7.59
CA CYS A 99 -1.33 -7.87 7.71
C CYS A 99 -1.72 -7.25 9.05
N TYR A 100 -0.76 -7.00 9.93
CA TYR A 100 -0.98 -6.26 11.16
C TYR A 100 -0.80 -4.76 10.89
N ALA A 101 -1.87 -3.99 11.01
CA ALA A 101 -1.85 -2.53 10.90
C ALA A 101 -1.66 -1.92 12.31
N TYR A 102 -0.46 -1.41 12.58
CA TYR A 102 -0.10 -0.83 13.87
C TYR A 102 -0.33 0.69 13.87
N LEU A 103 -1.27 1.14 14.70
CA LEU A 103 -1.66 2.55 14.83
C LEU A 103 -0.98 3.18 16.04
N GLU A 104 0.19 3.77 15.83
CA GLU A 104 1.02 4.31 16.93
C GLU A 104 0.42 5.57 17.59
N ASP A 105 -0.52 6.23 16.93
CA ASP A 105 -1.17 7.47 17.36
C ASP A 105 -2.61 7.26 17.88
N PHE A 106 -3.08 6.02 17.97
CA PHE A 106 -4.39 5.70 18.52
C PHE A 106 -4.39 5.72 20.06
N GLN A 107 -5.36 6.42 20.66
CA GLN A 107 -5.48 6.52 22.11
C GLN A 107 -6.11 5.26 22.73
N GLN A 108 -5.56 4.82 23.86
CA GLN A 108 -6.08 3.65 24.57
C GLN A 108 -7.48 3.92 25.13
N GLY A 109 -8.36 2.92 25.01
CA GLY A 109 -9.71 2.94 25.60
C GLY A 109 -10.80 3.53 24.69
N ASP A 110 -10.44 4.07 23.54
CA ASP A 110 -11.40 4.47 22.52
C ASP A 110 -11.99 3.26 21.78
N ASP A 111 -13.27 3.35 21.39
CA ASP A 111 -13.96 2.34 20.58
C ASP A 111 -13.85 2.71 19.11
N PRO A 112 -13.08 1.96 18.29
CA PRO A 112 -12.89 2.24 16.86
C PRO A 112 -14.18 2.33 16.04
N SER A 113 -15.25 1.66 16.49
CA SER A 113 -16.54 1.63 15.81
C SER A 113 -17.43 2.84 16.14
N SER A 114 -17.09 3.57 17.20
CA SER A 114 -17.83 4.77 17.60
C SER A 114 -17.70 5.89 16.57
N PHE A 115 -18.76 6.70 16.46
CA PHE A 115 -18.77 7.87 15.58
C PHE A 115 -17.66 8.86 15.97
N ASP A 116 -17.52 9.13 17.28
CA ASP A 116 -16.55 10.07 17.85
C ASP A 116 -15.14 9.49 18.03
N SER A 117 -14.90 8.28 17.51
CA SER A 117 -13.61 7.62 17.62
C SER A 117 -12.50 8.39 16.92
N GLN A 118 -11.33 8.44 17.57
CA GLN A 118 -10.08 8.96 17.01
C GLN A 118 -9.46 8.01 15.97
N PHE A 119 -10.08 6.86 15.69
CA PHE A 119 -9.65 5.93 14.65
C PHE A 119 -9.48 6.63 13.29
N SER A 120 -10.39 7.55 12.95
CA SER A 120 -10.31 8.35 11.72
C SER A 120 -9.15 9.34 11.66
N ASN A 121 -8.58 9.68 12.82
CA ASN A 121 -7.52 10.69 12.93
C ASN A 121 -6.12 10.07 12.85
N SER A 122 -6.01 8.74 12.82
CA SER A 122 -4.71 8.09 12.68
C SER A 122 -4.04 8.47 11.36
N ARG A 123 -2.76 8.84 11.43
CA ARG A 123 -1.92 9.11 10.25
C ARG A 123 -1.79 7.91 9.33
N TRP A 124 -2.10 6.71 9.81
CA TRP A 124 -2.11 5.51 8.98
C TRP A 124 -3.08 5.66 7.81
N PHE A 125 -4.24 6.29 7.98
CA PHE A 125 -5.22 6.48 6.90
C PHE A 125 -4.81 7.54 5.87
N THR A 126 -3.90 8.44 6.23
CA THR A 126 -3.43 9.52 5.35
C THR A 126 -2.06 9.23 4.75
N ARG A 127 -1.40 8.11 5.06
CA ARG A 127 -0.12 7.72 4.44
C ARG A 127 -0.37 7.12 3.04
N GLY A 128 0.47 7.46 2.05
CA GLY A 128 0.34 6.94 0.68
C GLY A 128 0.40 5.41 0.61
N TRP A 129 1.50 4.83 1.09
CA TRP A 129 1.77 3.39 1.02
C TRP A 129 0.71 2.52 1.70
N THR A 130 0.09 2.99 2.78
CA THR A 130 -0.92 2.19 3.51
C THR A 130 -2.19 1.91 2.70
N LEU A 131 -2.37 2.53 1.52
CA LEU A 131 -3.48 2.19 0.61
C LEU A 131 -3.38 0.76 0.11
N GLN A 132 -2.22 0.39 -0.42
CA GLN A 132 -2.00 -0.98 -0.87
C GLN A 132 -1.92 -1.94 0.33
N GLU A 133 -1.43 -1.50 1.48
CA GLU A 133 -1.38 -2.30 2.70
C GLU A 133 -2.79 -2.60 3.24
N LEU A 134 -3.76 -1.70 3.00
CA LEU A 134 -5.17 -1.91 3.32
C LEU A 134 -5.87 -2.86 2.34
N LEU A 135 -5.52 -2.79 1.06
CA LEU A 135 -6.30 -3.39 -0.02
C LEU A 135 -5.74 -4.72 -0.54
N ALA A 136 -4.42 -4.85 -0.56
CA ALA A 136 -3.76 -6.02 -1.12
C ALA A 136 -3.96 -7.28 -0.27
N PRO A 137 -3.73 -7.27 1.06
CA PRO A 137 -3.86 -8.46 1.90
C PRO A 137 -5.31 -8.97 1.96
N GLU A 138 -5.46 -10.27 2.15
CA GLU A 138 -6.76 -10.87 2.43
C GLU A 138 -7.28 -10.48 3.82
N THR A 139 -6.40 -10.63 4.83
CA THR A 139 -6.69 -10.31 6.23
C THR A 139 -5.87 -9.13 6.71
N VAL A 140 -6.55 -8.10 7.23
CA VAL A 140 -5.93 -6.94 7.89
C VAL A 140 -6.51 -6.81 9.29
N GLU A 141 -5.63 -6.80 10.29
CA GLU A 141 -5.99 -6.62 11.70
C GLU A 141 -5.37 -5.34 12.24
N PHE A 142 -6.20 -4.49 12.86
CA PHE A 142 -5.75 -3.22 13.43
C PHE A 142 -5.39 -3.38 14.90
N PHE A 143 -4.28 -2.77 15.30
CA PHE A 143 -3.76 -2.75 16.66
C PHE A 143 -3.41 -1.33 17.09
N ASP A 144 -3.58 -1.04 18.38
CA ASP A 144 -3.12 0.21 18.98
C ASP A 144 -1.62 0.15 19.36
N ALA A 145 -1.13 1.25 19.96
CA ALA A 145 0.26 1.39 20.39
C ALA A 145 0.72 0.39 21.49
N VAL A 146 -0.19 -0.38 22.08
CA VAL A 146 0.13 -1.44 23.06
C VAL A 146 -0.24 -2.83 22.54
N TRP A 147 -0.43 -2.98 21.23
CA TRP A 147 -0.77 -4.23 20.58
C TRP A 147 -2.12 -4.83 21.04
N LYS A 148 -3.05 -3.98 21.48
CA LYS A 148 -4.45 -4.39 21.69
C LYS A 148 -5.17 -4.38 20.35
N LYS A 149 -5.83 -5.49 20.02
CA LYS A 149 -6.63 -5.62 18.80
C LYS A 149 -7.82 -4.67 18.84
N LEU A 150 -7.94 -3.85 17.81
CA LEU A 150 -9.01 -2.87 17.60
C LEU A 150 -10.14 -3.44 16.74
N GLY A 151 -9.81 -4.32 15.80
CA GLY A 151 -10.76 -4.96 14.89
C GLY A 151 -10.07 -5.46 13.62
N THR A 152 -10.86 -5.95 12.68
CA THR A 152 -10.39 -6.31 11.34
C THR A 152 -10.89 -5.31 10.31
N ARG A 153 -10.25 -5.25 9.14
CA ARG A 153 -10.75 -4.44 8.02
C ARG A 153 -12.20 -4.76 7.66
N SER A 154 -12.58 -6.04 7.69
CA SER A 154 -13.96 -6.45 7.42
C SER A 154 -14.93 -5.99 8.52
N SER A 155 -14.55 -6.05 9.80
CA SER A 155 -15.43 -5.62 10.91
C SER A 155 -15.56 -4.10 10.99
N LEU A 156 -14.51 -3.36 10.62
CA LEU A 156 -14.45 -1.90 10.63
C LEU A 156 -14.78 -1.27 9.28
N ALA A 157 -15.23 -2.06 8.29
CA ALA A 157 -15.43 -1.60 6.91
C ALA A 157 -16.30 -0.33 6.80
N PRO A 158 -17.45 -0.19 7.49
CA PRO A 158 -18.25 1.04 7.41
C PRO A 158 -17.49 2.28 7.92
N LYS A 159 -16.70 2.12 8.98
CA LYS A 159 -15.87 3.22 9.52
C LYS A 159 -14.76 3.55 8.53
N ILE A 160 -14.05 2.55 7.99
CA ILE A 160 -12.98 2.74 7.00
C ILE A 160 -13.52 3.38 5.72
N GLU A 161 -14.71 3.02 5.26
CA GLU A 161 -15.37 3.64 4.11
C GLU A 161 -15.61 5.14 4.34
N SER A 162 -16.11 5.56 5.51
CA SER A 162 -16.27 6.99 5.81
C SER A 162 -14.94 7.77 5.83
N ILE A 163 -13.83 7.11 6.21
CA ILE A 163 -12.49 7.70 6.27
C ILE A 163 -11.79 7.75 4.90
N THR A 164 -11.97 6.72 4.07
CA THR A 164 -11.17 6.51 2.86
C THR A 164 -11.96 6.67 1.56
N SER A 165 -13.29 6.69 1.66
CA SER A 165 -14.22 6.64 0.52
C SER A 165 -14.10 5.36 -0.33
N ILE A 166 -13.44 4.33 0.19
CA ILE A 166 -13.37 3.01 -0.43
C ILE A 166 -14.68 2.28 -0.10
N PRO A 167 -15.46 1.84 -1.11
CA PRO A 167 -16.72 1.16 -0.86
C PRO A 167 -16.54 -0.10 0.00
N THR A 168 -17.48 -0.35 0.92
CA THR A 168 -17.43 -1.50 1.84
C THR A 168 -17.25 -2.85 1.12
N GLU A 169 -17.74 -3.00 -0.11
CA GLU A 169 -17.56 -4.20 -0.96
C GLU A 169 -16.09 -4.52 -1.28
N PHE A 170 -15.21 -3.52 -1.38
CA PHE A 170 -13.77 -3.73 -1.58
C PHE A 170 -13.01 -3.95 -0.25
N LEU A 171 -13.64 -3.62 0.88
CA LEU A 171 -13.06 -3.73 2.24
C LEU A 171 -13.37 -5.05 2.92
N LYS A 172 -14.53 -5.64 2.64
CA LYS A 172 -14.83 -7.01 3.03
C LYS A 172 -14.24 -7.91 1.94
N ARG A 173 -13.26 -8.77 2.25
CA ARG A 173 -12.83 -9.85 1.35
C ARG A 173 -13.66 -11.09 1.68
N ASN A 174 -14.50 -11.51 0.74
CA ASN A 174 -15.22 -12.77 0.73
C ASN A 174 -15.36 -13.24 -0.73
N GLU A 175 -15.99 -14.39 -0.96
CA GLU A 175 -16.14 -14.98 -2.30
C GLU A 175 -16.90 -14.08 -3.29
N ASP A 176 -17.80 -13.22 -2.78
CA ASP A 176 -18.61 -12.30 -3.58
C ASP A 176 -17.92 -10.93 -3.80
N SER A 177 -16.77 -10.69 -3.18
CA SER A 177 -16.11 -9.38 -3.22
C SER A 177 -15.54 -9.09 -4.61
N PRO A 178 -15.83 -7.90 -5.17
CA PRO A 178 -15.23 -7.51 -6.44
C PRO A 178 -13.70 -7.41 -6.31
N ALA A 179 -13.01 -7.88 -7.36
CA ALA A 179 -11.58 -7.64 -7.47
C ALA A 179 -11.31 -6.14 -7.56
N ILE A 180 -10.26 -5.63 -6.92
CA ILE A 180 -9.90 -4.19 -6.99
C ILE A 180 -9.82 -3.68 -8.43
N ARG A 181 -9.34 -4.52 -9.36
CA ARG A 181 -9.22 -4.18 -10.78
C ARG A 181 -10.55 -3.99 -11.51
N SER A 182 -11.67 -4.49 -10.98
CA SER A 182 -12.99 -4.24 -11.56
C SER A 182 -13.53 -2.85 -11.24
N ALA A 183 -12.95 -2.15 -10.26
CA ALA A 183 -13.27 -0.75 -10.00
C ALA A 183 -12.75 0.14 -11.15
N LYS A 184 -13.58 1.12 -11.54
CA LYS A 184 -13.20 2.14 -12.51
C LYS A 184 -11.88 2.83 -12.11
N ILE A 185 -11.09 3.22 -13.10
CA ILE A 185 -9.79 3.88 -12.89
C ILE A 185 -9.96 5.12 -12.00
N ALA A 186 -10.96 5.96 -12.30
CA ALA A 186 -11.26 7.17 -11.51
C ALA A 186 -11.59 6.86 -10.04
N MET A 187 -12.30 5.75 -9.78
CA MET A 187 -12.62 5.33 -8.42
C MET A 187 -11.36 4.88 -7.68
N ARG A 188 -10.50 4.06 -8.31
CA ARG A 188 -9.22 3.67 -7.71
C ARG A 188 -8.32 4.88 -7.42
N MET A 189 -8.32 5.87 -8.31
CA MET A 189 -7.57 7.11 -8.14
C MET A 189 -8.10 7.93 -6.96
N SER A 190 -9.42 7.98 -6.76
CA SER A 190 -10.02 8.74 -5.65
C SER A 190 -9.65 8.19 -4.27
N TRP A 191 -9.36 6.89 -4.15
CA TRP A 191 -8.90 6.27 -2.90
C TRP A 191 -7.53 6.80 -2.42
N ALA A 192 -6.76 7.41 -3.32
CA ALA A 192 -5.48 8.03 -3.03
C ALA A 192 -5.58 9.53 -2.71
N ALA A 193 -6.73 10.17 -2.97
CA ALA A 193 -6.85 11.64 -2.99
C ALA A 193 -6.51 12.34 -1.67
N ARG A 194 -6.77 11.69 -0.53
CA ARG A 194 -6.47 12.23 0.82
C ARG A 194 -5.12 11.79 1.39
N ARG A 195 -4.32 11.06 0.59
CA ARG A 195 -3.07 10.46 1.07
C ARG A 195 -1.86 11.33 0.76
N GLN A 196 -0.85 11.21 1.61
CA GLN A 196 0.35 12.03 1.63
C GLN A 196 1.59 11.14 1.71
N THR A 197 2.64 11.56 1.02
CA THR A 197 3.93 10.89 0.98
C THR A 197 5.03 11.84 1.39
N THR A 198 6.17 11.29 1.84
CA THR A 198 7.32 12.11 2.22
C THR A 198 8.10 12.57 1.00
N ARG A 199 8.29 11.66 0.03
CA ARG A 199 8.82 11.99 -1.30
C ARG A 199 7.66 12.17 -2.25
N VAL A 200 7.76 13.16 -3.14
CA VAL A 200 6.68 13.47 -4.08
C VAL A 200 6.44 12.28 -5.01
N GLU A 201 7.51 11.61 -5.45
CA GLU A 201 7.44 10.46 -6.35
C GLU A 201 6.71 9.25 -5.75
N ASP A 202 6.75 9.09 -4.43
CA ASP A 202 6.10 7.98 -3.74
C ASP A 202 4.57 8.02 -3.89
N ILE A 203 3.96 9.17 -4.24
CA ILE A 203 2.53 9.21 -4.54
C ILE A 203 2.20 8.33 -5.75
N ALA A 204 3.10 8.29 -6.75
CA ALA A 204 2.96 7.43 -7.91
C ALA A 204 3.37 5.99 -7.57
N TYR A 205 4.49 5.83 -6.87
CA TYR A 205 5.04 4.49 -6.61
C TYR A 205 4.16 3.66 -5.66
N SER A 206 3.43 4.30 -4.73
CA SER A 206 2.48 3.63 -3.85
C SER A 206 1.22 3.11 -4.55
N LEU A 207 0.98 3.52 -5.80
CA LEU A 207 -0.18 3.13 -6.59
C LEU A 207 0.10 2.04 -7.63
N LEU A 208 1.37 1.65 -7.83
CA LEU A 208 1.76 0.70 -8.87
C LEU A 208 0.97 -0.61 -8.79
N GLY A 209 0.85 -1.18 -7.59
CA GLY A 209 0.13 -2.43 -7.38
C GLY A 209 -1.40 -2.32 -7.50
N ILE A 210 -1.97 -1.15 -7.18
CA ILE A 210 -3.42 -0.89 -7.31
C ILE A 210 -3.84 -0.82 -8.78
N PHE A 211 -2.96 -0.28 -9.62
CA PHE A 211 -3.17 -0.20 -11.06
C PHE A 211 -2.51 -1.33 -11.86
N ASP A 212 -1.76 -2.22 -11.20
CA ASP A 212 -1.04 -3.33 -11.84
C ASP A 212 -0.08 -2.86 -12.93
N VAL A 213 0.64 -1.76 -12.67
CA VAL A 213 1.64 -1.18 -13.57
C VAL A 213 3.04 -1.39 -13.01
N ASN A 214 4.04 -1.34 -13.88
CA ASN A 214 5.45 -1.33 -13.50
C ASN A 214 6.12 -0.16 -14.23
N ILE A 215 6.75 0.74 -13.48
CA ILE A 215 7.52 1.86 -14.03
C ILE A 215 8.87 1.94 -13.31
N PRO A 216 9.96 2.31 -14.03
CA PRO A 216 11.25 2.58 -13.39
C PRO A 216 11.17 3.66 -12.29
N LEU A 217 11.79 3.40 -11.14
CA LEU A 217 11.83 4.35 -10.02
C LEU A 217 12.97 5.34 -10.21
N LEU A 218 12.65 6.61 -10.38
CA LEU A 218 13.60 7.69 -10.62
C LEU A 218 13.39 8.78 -9.55
N TYR A 219 13.94 8.55 -8.36
CA TYR A 219 13.92 9.59 -7.30
C TYR A 219 14.67 10.85 -7.74
N GLY A 220 14.02 12.01 -7.57
CA GLY A 220 14.48 13.30 -8.08
C GLY A 220 13.74 13.78 -9.32
N GLU A 221 12.84 12.97 -9.90
CA GLU A 221 12.00 13.36 -11.04
C GLU A 221 10.78 14.21 -10.64
N GLY A 222 10.44 14.28 -9.34
CA GLY A 222 9.33 15.05 -8.81
C GLY A 222 7.97 14.57 -9.33
N GLU A 223 7.09 15.51 -9.69
CA GLU A 223 5.71 15.22 -10.13
C GLU A 223 5.63 14.40 -11.43
N ARG A 224 6.73 14.35 -12.22
CA ARG A 224 6.81 13.56 -13.45
C ARG A 224 6.63 12.07 -13.21
N ALA A 225 6.93 11.59 -12.00
CA ALA A 225 6.63 10.21 -11.60
C ALA A 225 5.13 9.89 -11.75
N PHE A 226 4.27 10.84 -11.38
CA PHE A 226 2.82 10.69 -11.46
C PHE A 226 2.30 10.79 -12.90
N GLU A 227 2.87 11.69 -13.72
CA GLU A 227 2.58 11.74 -15.16
C GLU A 227 2.89 10.39 -15.83
N ARG A 228 4.05 9.80 -15.52
CA ARG A 228 4.45 8.48 -16.04
C ARG A 228 3.50 7.36 -15.61
N LEU A 229 3.04 7.40 -14.36
CA LEU A 229 2.01 6.49 -13.86
C LEU A 229 0.72 6.62 -14.69
N GLN A 230 0.24 7.85 -14.91
CA GLN A 230 -0.98 8.09 -15.69
C GLN A 230 -0.85 7.57 -17.12
N ILE A 231 0.28 7.84 -17.79
CA ILE A 231 0.59 7.33 -19.13
C ILE A 231 0.51 5.81 -19.15
N GLU A 232 1.08 5.13 -18.16
CA GLU A 232 1.09 3.66 -18.12
C GLU A 232 -0.30 3.08 -17.85
N ILE A 233 -1.10 3.72 -17.00
CA ILE A 233 -2.51 3.36 -16.77
C ILE A 233 -3.32 3.49 -18.07
N MET A 234 -3.12 4.58 -18.83
CA MET A 234 -3.83 4.80 -20.09
C MET A 234 -3.46 3.73 -21.13
N LYS A 235 -2.19 3.34 -21.25
CA LYS A 235 -1.78 2.26 -22.17
C LYS A 235 -2.53 0.95 -21.89
N GLN A 236 -2.69 0.58 -20.62
CA GLN A 236 -3.42 -0.64 -20.26
C GLN A 236 -4.91 -0.57 -20.62
N GLY A 237 -5.54 0.60 -20.46
CA GLY A 237 -6.93 0.82 -20.86
C GLY A 237 -7.14 0.66 -22.37
N HIS A 238 -6.17 1.10 -23.18
CA HIS A 238 -6.21 0.94 -24.64
C HIS A 238 -5.89 -0.50 -25.09
N ASP A 239 -5.01 -1.22 -24.38
CA ASP A 239 -4.70 -2.63 -24.68
C ASP A 239 -5.86 -3.58 -24.39
N ALA A 240 -6.78 -3.24 -23.47
CA ALA A 240 -8.02 -3.99 -23.27
C ALA A 240 -8.94 -3.96 -24.51
N VAL A 241 -8.85 -2.90 -25.34
CA VAL A 241 -9.57 -2.79 -26.61
C VAL A 241 -8.90 -3.65 -27.70
N TYR A 242 -7.57 -3.79 -27.68
CA TYR A 242 -6.81 -4.58 -28.66
C TYR A 242 -6.75 -6.09 -28.37
N ARG A 243 -6.93 -6.53 -27.11
CA ARG A 243 -6.94 -7.97 -26.75
C ARG A 243 -8.20 -8.74 -27.18
N ARG A 244 -9.15 -8.11 -27.87
CA ARG A 244 -10.36 -8.78 -28.41
C ARG A 244 -10.15 -9.44 -29.79
N PHE A 245 -8.93 -9.50 -30.32
CA PHE A 245 -8.66 -10.39 -31.47
C PHE A 245 -8.35 -11.81 -30.99
N ASP A 246 -9.43 -12.55 -30.72
CA ASP A 246 -9.38 -14.01 -30.62
C ASP A 246 -8.92 -14.57 -31.97
N THR A 247 -7.79 -15.26 -31.97
CA THR A 247 -7.28 -16.00 -33.12
C THR A 247 -7.59 -17.49 -32.93
N ARG A 248 -8.86 -17.88 -33.09
CA ARG A 248 -9.21 -19.17 -33.68
C ARG A 248 -10.68 -19.31 -34.09
N THR A 249 -10.84 -19.57 -35.39
CA THR A 249 -11.97 -20.21 -36.12
C THR A 249 -13.29 -19.41 -36.13
N ASP A 250 -13.95 -19.14 -37.26
CA ASP A 250 -14.19 -20.03 -38.40
C ASP A 250 -14.54 -19.25 -39.69
N LYS A 251 -14.34 -19.91 -40.83
CA LYS A 251 -14.76 -19.46 -42.15
C LYS A 251 -16.28 -19.36 -42.23
N ARG A 252 -16.84 -18.19 -42.55
CA ARG A 252 -17.80 -17.95 -43.65
C ARG A 252 -18.53 -16.61 -43.49
N GLU A 253 -18.84 -16.07 -44.66
CA GLU A 253 -19.81 -15.00 -44.95
C GLU A 253 -19.33 -13.55 -44.84
N ARG A 254 -19.23 -12.97 -46.05
CA ARG A 254 -19.18 -11.54 -46.35
C ARG A 254 -20.51 -10.92 -45.93
N GLY A 255 -20.44 -9.75 -45.30
CA GLY A 255 -21.59 -8.86 -45.16
C GLY A 255 -21.34 -7.79 -44.10
N GLU A 256 -21.01 -6.59 -44.56
CA GLU A 256 -21.29 -5.30 -43.90
C GLU A 256 -20.74 -5.08 -42.47
N TRP A 257 -19.62 -4.35 -42.41
CA TRP A 257 -19.11 -3.76 -41.17
C TRP A 257 -19.87 -2.45 -40.86
N GLY A 258 -20.89 -2.55 -40.00
CA GLY A 258 -21.41 -1.39 -39.28
C GLY A 258 -20.47 -1.04 -38.12
N PHE A 259 -19.89 0.17 -38.16
CA PHE A 259 -19.19 0.74 -37.02
C PHE A 259 -20.23 1.22 -35.99
N ASP A 260 -20.43 0.46 -34.91
CA ASP A 260 -21.02 1.00 -33.68
C ASP A 260 -19.91 1.40 -32.72
N ALA A 261 -19.49 2.65 -32.82
CA ALA A 261 -18.62 3.31 -31.87
C ALA A 261 -19.45 3.81 -30.67
N ALA A 262 -19.79 2.92 -29.74
CA ALA A 262 -20.17 3.31 -28.40
C ALA A 262 -18.89 3.44 -27.55
N ALA A 263 -18.13 4.51 -27.80
CA ALA A 263 -17.09 4.95 -26.89
C ALA A 263 -17.76 5.61 -25.67
N ASP A 264 -17.60 5.01 -24.50
CA ASP A 264 -17.95 5.64 -23.21
C ASP A 264 -17.11 6.92 -23.06
N ARG A 265 -17.76 8.08 -23.25
CA ARG A 265 -17.14 9.42 -23.17
C ARG A 265 -16.88 9.89 -21.73
N ASP A 266 -17.08 9.02 -20.74
CA ASP A 266 -17.03 9.40 -19.32
C ASP A 266 -15.64 9.23 -18.68
N ASP A 267 -14.71 8.50 -19.30
CA ASP A 267 -13.36 8.31 -18.73
C ASP A 267 -12.40 9.49 -18.99
N GLU A 268 -12.56 10.25 -20.09
CA GLU A 268 -11.74 11.47 -20.34
C GLU A 268 -12.08 12.62 -19.36
N ALA A 269 -13.34 12.70 -18.91
CA ALA A 269 -13.79 13.78 -18.03
C ALA A 269 -13.26 13.66 -16.59
N ALA A 270 -12.84 12.45 -16.16
CA ALA A 270 -12.28 12.22 -14.83
C ALA A 270 -10.84 12.76 -14.69
N PHE A 271 -10.06 12.78 -15.78
CA PHE A 271 -8.69 13.30 -15.77
C PHE A 271 -8.64 14.83 -15.83
N GLY A 272 -9.63 15.47 -16.47
CA GLY A 272 -9.72 16.93 -16.57
C GLY A 272 -10.20 17.66 -15.30
N ARG A 273 -10.66 16.94 -14.27
CA ARG A 273 -11.09 17.51 -12.97
C ARG A 273 -10.10 17.31 -11.83
N PHE A 274 -8.96 16.66 -12.08
CA PHE A 274 -7.79 16.81 -11.22
C PHE A 274 -7.04 18.06 -11.67
N ASP A 275 -7.68 19.21 -11.43
CA ASP A 275 -7.04 20.51 -11.56
C ASP A 275 -5.93 20.55 -10.49
N THR A 276 -4.68 20.65 -10.96
CA THR A 276 -3.47 20.81 -10.14
C THR A 276 -3.52 22.06 -9.24
N ASN A 277 -4.61 22.84 -9.30
CA ASN A 277 -4.87 24.03 -8.50
C ASN A 277 -5.94 23.90 -7.39
N MET A 278 -6.58 22.74 -7.17
CA MET A 278 -7.36 22.54 -5.94
C MET A 278 -6.48 22.05 -4.78
N GLY A 279 -5.65 22.95 -4.27
CA GLY A 279 -5.27 23.00 -2.85
C GLY A 279 -4.67 21.74 -2.22
N MET A 280 -3.69 21.10 -2.87
CA MET A 280 -2.64 20.45 -2.09
C MET A 280 -1.77 21.55 -1.49
N ASP A 281 -2.18 22.05 -0.32
CA ASP A 281 -1.36 22.91 0.52
C ASP A 281 -0.22 22.02 1.07
N VAL A 282 0.79 21.76 0.23
CA VAL A 282 2.03 21.07 0.60
C VAL A 282 2.79 22.01 1.54
N ARG A 283 2.39 22.05 2.80
CA ARG A 283 3.20 22.60 3.87
C ARG A 283 4.39 21.66 4.07
N VAL A 284 5.46 21.91 3.30
CA VAL A 284 6.81 21.48 3.67
C VAL A 284 7.12 22.19 4.99
N GLN A 285 6.94 21.52 6.12
CA GLN A 285 7.56 21.96 7.37
C GLN A 285 9.07 21.79 7.22
N ALA A 286 9.74 22.82 6.69
CA ALA A 286 11.17 22.98 6.80
C ALA A 286 11.51 23.13 8.28
N ARG A 287 12.00 22.07 8.92
CA ARG A 287 12.73 22.21 10.18
C ARG A 287 14.04 22.91 9.86
N ALA A 288 14.13 24.17 10.28
CA ALA A 288 15.36 24.95 10.27
C ALA A 288 16.48 24.15 10.94
N GLY A 289 17.60 24.05 10.23
CA GLY A 289 18.84 23.49 10.75
C GLY A 289 19.34 24.32 11.91
N GLN A 290 19.69 23.66 13.00
CA GLN A 290 20.63 24.20 13.97
C GLN A 290 22.01 24.24 13.32
N GLU A 291 22.60 25.43 13.31
CA GLU A 291 24.01 25.67 13.03
C GLU A 291 24.91 24.88 14.01
N PRO A 292 26.11 24.45 13.59
CA PRO A 292 27.12 23.95 14.50
C PRO A 292 27.88 25.12 15.12
N GLY A 293 27.80 25.25 16.45
CA GLY A 293 28.67 26.13 17.21
C GLY A 293 30.07 25.53 17.39
N GLN A 294 31.08 26.35 17.11
CA GLN A 294 32.22 26.53 18.02
C GLN A 294 31.93 27.75 18.90
#